data_AF-L8WIZ4-F1
#
_entry.id   AF-L8WIZ4-F1
#
_cell.length_a   1.000
_cell.length_b   1.000
_cell.length_c   1.000
_cell.angle_alpha   90.00
_cell.angle_beta   90.00
_cell.angle_gamma   90.00
#
_symmetry.space_group_name_H-M   'P 1'
#
loop_
_entity.id
_entity.type
_entity.pdbx_description
1 polymer ?
#
loop_
_entity_poly.entity_id
_entity_poly.type
_entity_poly.pdbx_seq_one_letter_code
_entity_poly.pdbx_strand_id
1 'polypeptide(L)'
;MVWGLHIKRVPTGRLFNFTSYGTFQADQARQAAAADTDTGPTPTARSAPTSAPCSTVPKQALQKKIGYLSGHEHIISNTRLMASVFIQRERADPHVIVDSRLRQSNCLISTTFISALIPCFRCTQSPQVKSYRYFTSEPFRPPRNLFSWPMTDSVAEGNKPLRVGLVQFDPKVENVEYNIQRVKDRIASLEPGTVDLLCLPEMTFTGYIFPTAESITPFVEYPDKSPSRQACAEIAQRLKCYVAVGYPAPSLTPQESKEQAGTDASDPAGETKKSEGVARNNAIVVDPSGQIIHEYTKTNMFETDLPWAQPGNGFTTFTTSLKTLGTVSLAICMDLNPHPPNVWSSAEGPYELADYCIERNVQTLILLCAWLDSGASPEDTQFDAQTISYWIARLRPLWHLGSDKYTVIICNRTGTERGSKFAGSSTVLRSQTDKHLPKILTVMGREEEAVRVVDISE
;
A
#
# COMPACT_ATOMS: atom_id res chain seq x y z
N MET A 1 -11.47 -37.28 49.45
CA MET A 1 -10.02 -37.03 49.55
C MET A 1 -9.64 -36.05 48.46
N VAL A 2 -8.80 -35.06 48.73
CA VAL A 2 -8.41 -34.02 47.76
C VAL A 2 -6.92 -34.17 47.45
N TRP A 3 -6.57 -34.29 46.16
CA TRP A 3 -5.19 -34.25 45.69
C TRP A 3 -4.94 -32.95 44.94
N GLY A 4 -4.41 -31.95 45.65
CA GLY A 4 -3.94 -30.70 45.05
C GLY A 4 -2.43 -30.77 44.77
N LEU A 5 -2.02 -30.57 43.52
CA LEU A 5 -0.60 -30.43 43.18
C LEU A 5 -0.12 -28.99 43.42
N HIS A 6 1.08 -28.85 43.97
CA HIS A 6 1.60 -27.56 44.44
C HIS A 6 2.21 -26.71 43.32
N ILE A 7 1.82 -25.43 43.28
CA ILE A 7 2.54 -24.40 42.51
C ILE A 7 3.81 -24.00 43.27
N LYS A 8 4.99 -24.24 42.69
CA LYS A 8 6.25 -23.64 43.17
C LYS A 8 6.50 -22.31 42.46
N ARG A 9 6.50 -21.21 43.22
CA ARG A 9 7.07 -19.93 42.77
C ARG A 9 8.59 -19.95 42.92
N VAL A 10 9.30 -19.39 41.95
CA VAL A 10 10.73 -18.98 42.00
C VAL A 10 10.80 -17.58 41.36
N PRO A 11 11.58 -16.61 41.90
CA PRO A 11 11.26 -15.19 41.70
C PRO A 11 11.85 -14.52 40.44
N THR A 12 11.27 -13.35 40.18
CA THR A 12 11.64 -12.27 39.24
C THR A 12 13.14 -12.05 38.97
N GLY A 13 13.46 -11.66 37.72
CA GLY A 13 14.57 -10.73 37.49
C GLY A 13 15.33 -10.84 36.17
N ARG A 14 14.77 -10.28 35.07
CA ARG A 14 15.57 -9.79 33.92
C ARG A 14 14.79 -8.77 33.11
N LEU A 15 15.32 -7.55 33.03
CA LEU A 15 14.96 -6.58 31.99
C LEU A 15 15.55 -7.05 30.66
N PHE A 16 14.73 -7.13 29.61
CA PHE A 16 15.22 -7.28 28.25
C PHE A 16 15.35 -5.90 27.61
N ASN A 17 16.60 -5.48 27.33
CA ASN A 17 16.86 -4.27 26.57
C ASN A 17 16.55 -4.52 25.09
N PHE A 18 15.70 -3.68 24.49
CA PHE A 18 15.48 -3.65 23.04
C PHE A 18 16.62 -2.91 22.35
N THR A 19 17.65 -3.62 21.88
CA THR A 19 18.77 -3.04 21.09
C THR A 19 19.33 -3.99 20.03
N SER A 20 18.62 -4.19 18.92
CA SER A 20 19.20 -4.46 17.59
C SER A 20 18.11 -4.55 16.50
N TYR A 21 17.82 -3.43 15.83
CA TYR A 21 17.10 -3.41 14.55
C TYR A 21 18.05 -2.87 13.48
N GLY A 22 18.09 -3.53 12.32
CA GLY A 22 18.86 -3.07 11.14
C GLY A 22 20.20 -3.79 10.91
N THR A 23 20.13 -5.00 10.33
CA THR A 23 21.00 -5.55 9.25
C THR A 23 20.57 -7.00 8.98
N PHE A 24 19.63 -7.24 8.08
CA PHE A 24 19.28 -8.64 7.67
C PHE A 24 18.79 -8.82 6.22
N GLN A 25 18.61 -7.76 5.42
CA GLN A 25 18.29 -7.88 3.99
C GLN A 25 19.51 -8.12 3.08
N ALA A 26 20.74 -8.05 3.61
CA ALA A 26 21.97 -8.16 2.82
C ALA A 26 22.40 -9.60 2.51
N ASP A 27 21.99 -10.60 3.29
CA ASP A 27 22.51 -11.97 3.19
C ASP A 27 21.69 -12.90 2.26
N GLN A 28 20.43 -12.57 1.96
CA GLN A 28 19.60 -13.40 1.07
C GLN A 28 20.18 -13.51 -0.35
N ALA A 29 20.88 -12.47 -0.83
CA ALA A 29 21.55 -12.47 -2.14
C ALA A 29 22.73 -13.45 -2.27
N ARG A 30 23.21 -14.07 -1.17
CA ARG A 30 24.40 -14.96 -1.20
C ARG A 30 24.11 -16.45 -1.35
N GLN A 31 22.92 -16.92 -0.99
CA GLN A 31 22.63 -18.36 -0.95
C GLN A 31 22.21 -18.95 -2.31
N ALA A 32 21.82 -18.11 -3.29
CA ALA A 32 21.46 -18.55 -4.64
C ALA A 32 22.66 -18.90 -5.55
N ALA A 33 23.90 -18.65 -5.12
CA ALA A 33 25.10 -18.72 -5.96
C ALA A 33 26.06 -19.89 -5.64
N ALA A 34 25.63 -20.86 -4.82
CA ALA A 34 26.51 -21.90 -4.25
C ALA A 34 25.92 -23.31 -4.36
N ALA A 35 25.49 -23.72 -5.56
CA ALA A 35 24.82 -25.01 -5.78
C ALA A 35 25.09 -25.69 -7.15
N ASP A 36 26.29 -25.51 -7.74
CA ASP A 36 26.68 -26.30 -8.93
C ASP A 36 28.21 -26.50 -9.06
N THR A 37 28.74 -27.58 -8.46
CA THR A 37 30.10 -28.12 -8.67
C THR A 37 30.16 -29.61 -8.31
N ASP A 38 30.93 -30.40 -9.07
CA ASP A 38 31.31 -31.82 -8.86
C ASP A 38 30.18 -32.88 -8.91
N THR A 39 30.35 -34.09 -9.47
CA THR A 39 31.43 -34.70 -10.30
C THR A 39 30.90 -35.93 -11.07
N GLY A 40 31.54 -36.34 -12.18
CA GLY A 40 31.25 -37.65 -12.82
C GLY A 40 31.90 -37.89 -14.20
N PRO A 41 32.76 -38.92 -14.41
CA PRO A 41 33.48 -39.15 -15.66
C PRO A 41 32.89 -40.25 -16.58
N THR A 42 33.15 -40.15 -17.89
CA THR A 42 32.96 -41.20 -18.91
C THR A 42 34.22 -42.08 -19.06
N PRO A 43 34.15 -43.30 -19.67
CA PRO A 43 34.65 -43.42 -21.06
C PRO A 43 34.13 -44.60 -21.94
N THR A 44 34.46 -44.54 -23.24
CA THR A 44 34.50 -45.61 -24.29
C THR A 44 33.20 -46.14 -24.93
N ALA A 45 33.17 -46.65 -26.19
CA ALA A 45 33.94 -46.36 -27.42
C ALA A 45 33.36 -47.11 -28.67
N ARG A 46 33.69 -46.63 -29.90
CA ARG A 46 33.49 -47.27 -31.25
C ARG A 46 32.03 -47.25 -31.78
N SER A 47 31.73 -47.23 -33.09
CA SER A 47 32.54 -47.28 -34.33
C SER A 47 31.91 -46.50 -35.52
N ALA A 48 32.72 -46.02 -36.46
CA ALA A 48 32.35 -45.48 -37.79
C ALA A 48 32.61 -46.57 -38.91
N PRO A 49 32.59 -46.35 -40.26
CA PRO A 49 32.69 -45.09 -41.04
C PRO A 49 31.86 -45.00 -42.37
N THR A 50 32.29 -44.09 -43.28
CA THR A 50 31.86 -43.74 -44.67
C THR A 50 30.97 -42.49 -44.80
N SER A 51 31.17 -41.55 -45.76
CA SER A 51 32.31 -41.27 -46.67
C SER A 51 32.32 -39.79 -47.12
N ALA A 52 33.42 -39.32 -47.73
CA ALA A 52 33.75 -37.90 -48.06
C ALA A 52 33.14 -37.43 -49.44
N PRO A 53 33.43 -36.22 -50.03
CA PRO A 53 34.45 -35.22 -49.68
C PRO A 53 34.20 -33.67 -49.90
N CYS A 54 35.02 -32.87 -49.19
CA CYS A 54 35.75 -31.65 -49.62
C CYS A 54 35.08 -30.44 -50.34
N SER A 55 35.24 -29.25 -49.74
CA SER A 55 35.75 -28.04 -50.42
C SER A 55 36.50 -27.11 -49.42
N THR A 56 37.20 -26.07 -49.89
CA THR A 56 38.36 -25.46 -49.18
C THR A 56 38.19 -24.02 -48.66
N VAL A 57 38.98 -23.68 -47.64
CA VAL A 57 39.14 -22.35 -47.01
C VAL A 57 39.89 -21.36 -47.94
N PRO A 58 39.89 -20.04 -47.64
CA PRO A 58 41.08 -19.47 -46.98
C PRO A 58 40.80 -18.44 -45.86
N LYS A 59 41.72 -18.34 -44.89
CA LYS A 59 41.79 -17.24 -43.89
C LYS A 59 42.91 -16.26 -44.25
N GLN A 60 42.60 -14.97 -44.32
CA GLN A 60 43.53 -13.82 -44.23
C GLN A 60 42.77 -12.63 -43.63
N ALA A 61 43.35 -11.71 -42.86
CA ALA A 61 44.70 -11.61 -42.30
C ALA A 61 44.66 -11.04 -40.86
N LEU A 62 45.81 -10.95 -40.19
CA LEU A 62 45.96 -10.48 -38.82
C LEU A 62 46.91 -9.26 -38.74
N GLN A 63 46.84 -8.55 -37.61
CA GLN A 63 47.90 -7.78 -36.93
C GLN A 63 48.09 -6.27 -37.16
N LYS A 64 48.30 -5.62 -36.00
CA LYS A 64 48.94 -4.32 -35.70
C LYS A 64 48.07 -3.06 -35.92
N LYS A 65 48.21 -2.02 -35.08
CA LYS A 65 49.28 -1.73 -34.09
C LYS A 65 48.76 -1.22 -32.74
N ILE A 66 49.56 -1.39 -31.70
CA ILE A 66 49.30 -0.99 -30.30
C ILE A 66 49.41 0.53 -30.12
N GLY A 67 48.55 1.11 -29.27
CA GLY A 67 48.68 2.46 -28.73
C GLY A 67 47.76 2.66 -27.51
N TYR A 68 48.22 3.39 -26.49
CA TYR A 68 47.50 3.79 -25.27
C TYR A 68 46.90 2.68 -24.38
N LEU A 69 47.76 2.10 -23.54
CA LEU A 69 47.38 1.64 -22.20
C LEU A 69 47.47 2.81 -21.22
N SER A 70 46.34 3.43 -20.86
CA SER A 70 46.24 4.33 -19.69
C SER A 70 44.78 4.61 -19.33
N GLY A 71 44.37 4.19 -18.12
CA GLY A 71 43.12 4.63 -17.49
C GLY A 71 41.87 3.81 -17.83
N HIS A 72 41.67 2.68 -17.16
CA HIS A 72 40.33 2.14 -16.86
C HIS A 72 40.36 1.16 -15.65
N GLU A 73 41.03 1.56 -14.56
CA GLU A 73 40.88 0.92 -13.24
C GLU A 73 40.30 1.92 -12.24
N HIS A 74 38.97 2.05 -12.24
CA HIS A 74 38.17 2.65 -11.17
C HIS A 74 36.76 2.03 -11.24
N ILE A 75 35.93 2.22 -10.19
CA ILE A 75 34.60 1.61 -10.02
C ILE A 75 34.62 0.14 -9.51
N ILE A 76 35.65 -0.26 -8.76
CA ILE A 76 35.48 -1.25 -7.66
C ILE A 76 36.27 -0.79 -6.42
N SER A 77 35.74 0.19 -5.68
CA SER A 77 36.07 0.42 -4.26
C SER A 77 35.19 1.54 -3.69
N ASN A 78 34.22 1.18 -2.83
CA ASN A 78 33.68 2.10 -1.80
C ASN A 78 32.87 1.34 -0.73
N THR A 79 33.52 0.35 -0.10
CA THR A 79 32.90 -0.46 0.96
C THR A 79 33.88 -0.68 2.12
N ARG A 80 34.60 0.38 2.52
CA ARG A 80 35.53 0.37 3.67
C ARG A 80 35.91 1.77 4.18
N LEU A 81 34.98 2.44 4.85
CA LEU A 81 35.25 3.56 5.75
C LEU A 81 34.09 3.70 6.77
N MET A 82 34.30 4.46 7.85
CA MET A 82 33.38 4.66 8.97
C MET A 82 33.13 3.45 9.89
N ALA A 83 34.20 2.99 10.55
CA ALA A 83 34.10 2.18 11.77
C ALA A 83 35.26 2.48 12.75
N SER A 84 35.26 3.66 13.39
CA SER A 84 36.12 3.99 14.56
C SER A 84 35.77 5.34 15.22
N VAL A 85 34.91 5.34 16.24
CA VAL A 85 34.95 6.31 17.37
C VAL A 85 34.63 5.53 18.66
N PHE A 86 35.39 5.76 19.73
CA PHE A 86 35.22 5.07 21.00
C PHE A 86 34.02 5.61 21.81
N ILE A 87 33.32 4.71 22.51
CA ILE A 87 32.53 5.08 23.69
C ILE A 87 33.41 4.83 24.93
N GLN A 88 33.85 5.91 25.59
CA GLN A 88 34.34 5.81 26.97
C GLN A 88 33.15 5.85 27.93
N ARG A 89 33.07 4.86 28.82
CA ARG A 89 32.19 4.90 29.99
C ARG A 89 33.00 5.35 31.20
N GLU A 90 32.47 6.29 31.95
CA GLU A 90 32.76 6.40 33.38
C GLU A 90 31.48 6.20 34.20
N ARG A 91 31.67 5.78 35.46
CA ARG A 91 30.62 5.64 36.47
C ARG A 91 31.14 6.32 37.74
N ALA A 92 30.30 7.14 38.35
CA ALA A 92 30.39 7.50 39.77
C ALA A 92 28.96 7.49 40.35
N ASP A 93 28.84 7.25 41.65
CA ASP A 93 27.58 6.91 42.35
C ASP A 93 27.27 7.99 43.44
N PRO A 94 26.33 7.85 44.42
CA PRO A 94 25.30 8.90 44.59
C PRO A 94 25.26 9.56 46.00
N HIS A 95 24.06 9.99 46.42
CA HIS A 95 23.68 10.76 47.64
C HIS A 95 23.89 12.30 47.49
N VAL A 96 23.12 13.23 48.11
CA VAL A 96 22.39 13.25 49.41
C VAL A 96 21.08 14.08 49.36
N ILE A 97 19.95 13.47 49.80
CA ILE A 97 18.83 13.95 50.68
C ILE A 97 18.25 15.40 50.61
N VAL A 98 16.91 15.51 50.36
CA VAL A 98 15.78 16.23 51.08
C VAL A 98 16.09 17.56 51.83
N ASP A 99 15.32 18.68 51.74
CA ASP A 99 13.87 18.87 52.02
C ASP A 99 13.19 20.05 51.28
N SER A 100 11.87 20.06 51.39
CA SER A 100 10.83 21.05 51.03
C SER A 100 10.82 22.37 51.85
N ARG A 101 10.22 23.44 51.30
CA ARG A 101 8.86 23.97 51.66
C ARG A 101 8.62 25.46 51.30
N LEU A 102 7.36 25.77 50.94
CA LEU A 102 6.70 27.10 51.00
C LEU A 102 7.27 28.17 50.01
N ARG A 103 6.56 29.25 49.66
CA ARG A 103 5.35 29.87 50.25
C ARG A 103 4.49 30.58 49.17
N GLN A 104 3.19 30.77 49.43
CA GLN A 104 2.33 31.68 48.66
C GLN A 104 2.59 33.16 49.03
N SER A 105 2.27 34.09 48.13
CA SER A 105 1.64 35.39 48.46
C SER A 105 1.22 36.17 47.20
N ASN A 106 0.19 37.03 47.33
CA ASN A 106 -0.33 37.94 46.30
C ASN A 106 0.02 39.41 46.59
N CYS A 107 -0.22 40.26 45.58
CA CYS A 107 -0.92 41.56 45.68
C CYS A 107 -0.13 42.90 45.57
N LEU A 108 -0.86 43.91 45.06
CA LEU A 108 -0.60 45.38 45.00
C LEU A 108 0.52 45.84 44.03
N ILE A 109 0.32 46.69 43.00
CA ILE A 109 -0.42 47.98 42.75
C ILE A 109 0.50 49.21 42.80
N SER A 110 0.64 49.89 41.65
CA SER A 110 0.66 51.37 41.42
C SER A 110 0.91 51.62 39.91
N THR A 111 0.12 52.29 39.05
CA THR A 111 -0.71 53.54 39.03
C THR A 111 0.02 54.86 38.76
N THR A 112 0.08 55.26 37.47
CA THR A 112 0.16 56.67 36.99
C THR A 112 -0.39 56.76 35.53
N PHE A 113 -0.79 57.90 34.95
CA PHE A 113 -2.04 58.67 35.19
C PHE A 113 -2.33 59.67 34.03
N ILE A 114 -3.56 59.68 33.45
CA ILE A 114 -4.22 60.84 32.71
C ILE A 114 -3.53 61.35 31.40
N SER A 115 -4.16 61.94 30.36
CA SER A 115 -5.47 62.62 30.09
C SER A 115 -6.11 62.19 28.73
N ALA A 116 -7.45 62.06 28.59
CA ALA A 116 -8.48 63.04 28.13
C ALA A 116 -8.45 63.41 26.62
N LEU A 117 -9.56 63.65 25.88
CA LEU A 117 -10.88 64.28 26.17
C LEU A 117 -12.09 63.65 25.40
N ILE A 118 -13.33 63.93 25.84
CA ILE A 118 -14.63 63.42 25.28
C ILE A 118 -15.75 64.50 25.38
N PRO A 119 -16.40 64.91 24.27
CA PRO A 119 -17.87 64.74 24.04
C PRO A 119 -18.23 64.56 22.53
N CYS A 120 -19.46 64.39 21.99
CA CYS A 120 -20.81 63.82 22.29
C CYS A 120 -21.48 63.62 20.88
N PHE A 121 -22.76 63.35 20.55
CA PHE A 121 -24.15 63.31 21.08
C PHE A 121 -24.84 62.00 20.51
N ARG A 122 -26.09 61.51 20.72
CA ARG A 122 -27.49 61.97 21.01
C ARG A 122 -28.25 62.63 19.83
N CYS A 123 -29.55 62.43 19.54
CA CYS A 123 -30.65 61.49 19.94
C CYS A 123 -31.77 61.60 18.83
N THR A 124 -32.75 60.70 18.58
CA THR A 124 -34.06 60.47 19.27
C THR A 124 -34.84 59.29 18.60
N GLN A 125 -35.63 58.44 19.29
CA GLN A 125 -37.11 58.40 19.57
C GLN A 125 -38.11 58.04 18.44
N SER A 126 -39.26 57.48 18.85
CA SER A 126 -40.42 56.90 18.11
C SER A 126 -41.74 57.58 18.58
N PRO A 127 -42.97 57.00 18.59
CA PRO A 127 -43.66 55.95 17.80
C PRO A 127 -45.06 56.42 17.28
N GLN A 128 -45.91 55.53 16.71
CA GLN A 128 -47.40 55.63 16.82
C GLN A 128 -48.15 54.30 16.52
N VAL A 129 -49.43 54.22 16.90
CA VAL A 129 -50.29 53.02 16.87
C VAL A 129 -51.68 53.31 16.27
N LYS A 130 -52.34 52.31 15.66
CA LYS A 130 -53.82 52.23 15.51
C LYS A 130 -54.31 50.79 15.26
N SER A 131 -55.61 50.56 15.50
CA SER A 131 -56.28 49.24 15.48
C SER A 131 -57.74 49.36 15.01
N TYR A 132 -58.42 48.23 14.73
CA TYR A 132 -59.79 47.83 15.18
C TYR A 132 -60.53 46.81 14.25
N ARG A 133 -60.80 45.62 14.81
CA ARG A 133 -61.98 44.69 14.63
C ARG A 133 -62.37 44.01 13.28
N TYR A 134 -62.47 42.68 13.40
CA TYR A 134 -63.50 41.72 12.90
C TYR A 134 -64.15 41.84 11.50
N PHE A 135 -64.08 40.74 10.74
CA PHE A 135 -65.24 40.06 10.14
C PHE A 135 -65.02 38.54 10.09
N THR A 136 -66.02 37.74 9.71
CA THR A 136 -66.10 36.29 9.98
C THR A 136 -66.01 35.37 8.74
N SER A 137 -65.45 34.16 8.97
CA SER A 137 -65.78 32.87 8.33
C SER A 137 -65.94 32.76 6.81
N GLU A 138 -65.06 31.96 6.17
CA GLU A 138 -65.39 30.86 5.21
C GLU A 138 -64.12 30.00 4.98
N PRO A 139 -64.21 28.67 4.75
CA PRO A 139 -63.04 27.79 4.59
C PRO A 139 -62.60 27.62 3.12
N PHE A 140 -61.44 28.18 2.76
CA PHE A 140 -60.86 28.04 1.42
C PHE A 140 -60.40 26.60 1.12
N ARG A 141 -61.02 25.94 0.14
CA ARG A 141 -60.57 24.62 -0.36
C ARG A 141 -59.58 24.78 -1.51
N PRO A 142 -58.35 24.23 -1.44
CA PRO A 142 -57.48 24.16 -2.60
C PRO A 142 -58.02 23.15 -3.65
N PRO A 143 -57.71 23.33 -4.94
CA PRO A 143 -58.16 22.44 -6.01
C PRO A 143 -57.48 21.06 -5.96
N ARG A 144 -58.13 20.05 -6.56
CA ARG A 144 -57.56 18.71 -6.71
C ARG A 144 -56.50 18.69 -7.80
N ASN A 145 -55.22 18.73 -7.43
CA ASN A 145 -54.13 18.46 -8.37
C ASN A 145 -53.96 16.95 -8.58
N LEU A 146 -54.18 16.51 -9.82
CA LEU A 146 -53.74 15.22 -10.34
C LEU A 146 -52.22 15.28 -10.54
N PHE A 147 -51.42 14.78 -9.58
CA PHE A 147 -50.06 14.27 -9.82
C PHE A 147 -49.59 13.50 -8.58
N SER A 148 -49.86 12.20 -8.54
CA SER A 148 -49.36 11.29 -7.50
C SER A 148 -47.89 10.96 -7.76
N TRP A 149 -46.99 11.86 -7.35
CA TRP A 149 -45.60 11.47 -7.11
C TRP A 149 -45.57 10.40 -6.02
N PRO A 150 -44.86 9.28 -6.21
CA PRO A 150 -44.58 8.39 -5.09
C PRO A 150 -43.71 9.15 -4.10
N MET A 151 -44.22 9.37 -2.89
CA MET A 151 -43.35 9.65 -1.75
C MET A 151 -42.52 8.38 -1.53
N THR A 152 -41.30 8.37 -2.06
CA THR A 152 -40.27 7.48 -1.56
C THR A 152 -40.01 7.91 -0.12
N ASP A 153 -40.47 7.10 0.84
CA ASP A 153 -40.13 7.30 2.24
C ASP A 153 -38.60 7.36 2.35
N SER A 154 -38.07 8.57 2.59
CA SER A 154 -36.67 8.77 2.88
C SER A 154 -36.41 8.32 4.32
N VAL A 155 -36.56 7.01 4.55
CA VAL A 155 -35.95 6.32 5.67
C VAL A 155 -34.48 6.71 5.62
N ALA A 156 -34.02 7.48 6.61
CA ALA A 156 -32.61 7.84 6.70
C ALA A 156 -31.82 6.54 6.70
N GLU A 157 -30.94 6.34 5.70
CA GLU A 157 -30.09 5.17 5.65
C GLU A 157 -29.12 5.24 6.83
N GLY A 158 -29.50 4.58 7.93
CA GLY A 158 -28.62 4.38 9.07
C GLY A 158 -27.32 3.77 8.57
N ASN A 159 -26.20 4.45 8.87
CA ASN A 159 -25.03 4.41 8.00
C ASN A 159 -24.53 2.97 7.81
N LYS A 160 -24.66 2.45 6.59
CA LYS A 160 -24.38 1.06 6.28
C LYS A 160 -22.87 0.84 6.34
N PRO A 161 -22.37 -0.18 7.08
CA PRO A 161 -20.95 -0.45 7.12
C PRO A 161 -20.44 -0.76 5.70
N LEU A 162 -19.25 -0.26 5.38
CA LEU A 162 -18.56 -0.56 4.13
C LEU A 162 -18.07 -2.02 4.18
N ARG A 163 -18.58 -2.88 3.29
CA ARG A 163 -18.24 -4.30 3.28
C ARG A 163 -17.13 -4.58 2.28
N VAL A 164 -15.94 -4.88 2.80
CA VAL A 164 -14.73 -5.10 2.00
C VAL A 164 -14.43 -6.59 1.91
N GLY A 165 -14.38 -7.13 0.70
CA GLY A 165 -13.93 -8.49 0.42
C GLY A 165 -12.46 -8.53 0.01
N LEU A 166 -11.61 -9.20 0.79
CA LEU A 166 -10.23 -9.52 0.41
C LEU A 166 -10.21 -10.88 -0.30
N VAL A 167 -9.69 -10.95 -1.54
CA VAL A 167 -9.43 -12.23 -2.23
C VAL A 167 -7.94 -12.56 -2.09
N GLN A 168 -7.62 -13.55 -1.27
CA GLN A 168 -6.27 -14.09 -1.13
C GLN A 168 -6.24 -15.50 -1.71
N PHE A 169 -5.30 -15.76 -2.62
CA PHE A 169 -5.08 -17.09 -3.21
C PHE A 169 -3.63 -17.23 -3.70
N ASP A 170 -3.28 -18.38 -4.27
CA ASP A 170 -1.98 -18.62 -4.92
C ASP A 170 -2.11 -18.65 -6.46
N PRO A 171 -1.86 -17.52 -7.14
CA PRO A 171 -1.75 -17.46 -8.59
C PRO A 171 -0.73 -18.45 -9.15
N LYS A 172 -1.12 -19.24 -10.15
CA LYS A 172 -0.17 -20.02 -10.94
C LYS A 172 0.36 -19.14 -12.06
N VAL A 173 1.65 -18.81 -11.97
CA VAL A 173 2.36 -17.98 -12.96
C VAL A 173 2.06 -18.46 -14.38
N GLU A 174 1.84 -17.51 -15.29
CA GLU A 174 1.59 -17.75 -16.72
C GLU A 174 0.25 -18.48 -17.05
N ASN A 175 -0.58 -18.85 -16.06
CA ASN A 175 -1.85 -19.55 -16.27
C ASN A 175 -3.08 -18.68 -15.96
N VAL A 176 -3.35 -17.72 -16.85
CA VAL A 176 -4.43 -16.72 -16.72
C VAL A 176 -5.82 -17.34 -16.56
N GLU A 177 -6.15 -18.36 -17.34
CA GLU A 177 -7.47 -19.01 -17.29
C GLU A 177 -7.69 -19.73 -15.94
N TYR A 178 -6.69 -20.47 -15.46
CA TYR A 178 -6.75 -21.09 -14.13
C TYR A 178 -6.94 -20.05 -13.03
N ASN A 179 -6.20 -18.93 -13.07
CA ASN A 179 -6.27 -17.90 -12.03
C ASN A 179 -7.64 -17.19 -12.03
N ILE A 180 -8.20 -16.90 -13.22
CA ILE A 180 -9.56 -16.35 -13.35
C ILE A 180 -10.59 -17.31 -12.76
N GLN A 181 -10.50 -18.61 -13.08
CA GLN A 181 -11.41 -19.59 -12.50
C GLN A 181 -11.21 -19.76 -10.99
N ARG A 182 -9.96 -19.78 -10.50
CA ARG A 182 -9.62 -19.91 -9.07
C ARG A 182 -10.23 -18.78 -8.25
N VAL A 183 -10.16 -17.54 -8.75
CA VAL A 183 -10.85 -16.38 -8.17
C VAL A 183 -12.36 -16.55 -8.21
N LYS A 184 -12.94 -16.89 -9.38
CA LYS A 184 -14.39 -17.12 -9.54
C LYS A 184 -14.91 -18.19 -8.55
N ASP A 185 -14.16 -19.26 -8.31
CA ASP A 185 -14.49 -20.29 -7.32
C ASP A 185 -14.40 -19.78 -5.87
N ARG A 186 -13.47 -18.87 -5.53
CA ARG A 186 -13.39 -18.29 -4.18
C ARG A 186 -14.58 -17.39 -3.88
N ILE A 187 -15.07 -16.63 -4.87
CA ILE A 187 -16.19 -15.68 -4.70
C ILE A 187 -17.57 -16.28 -5.08
N ALA A 188 -17.63 -17.58 -5.39
CA ALA A 188 -18.84 -18.23 -5.90
C ALA A 188 -20.05 -18.13 -4.95
N SER A 189 -19.81 -18.14 -3.64
CA SER A 189 -20.84 -18.02 -2.59
C SER A 189 -21.12 -16.57 -2.14
N LEU A 190 -20.56 -15.57 -2.82
CA LEU A 190 -20.93 -14.17 -2.61
C LEU A 190 -22.10 -13.80 -3.52
N GLU A 191 -23.12 -13.17 -2.95
CA GLU A 191 -24.37 -12.80 -3.61
C GLU A 191 -24.36 -11.30 -4.00
N PRO A 192 -25.21 -10.88 -4.96
CA PRO A 192 -25.32 -9.48 -5.36
C PRO A 192 -25.61 -8.56 -4.16
N GLY A 193 -24.73 -7.59 -3.93
CA GLY A 193 -24.86 -6.62 -2.85
C GLY A 193 -24.52 -7.13 -1.44
N THR A 194 -23.84 -8.28 -1.28
CA THR A 194 -23.27 -8.68 0.03
C THR A 194 -21.87 -8.11 0.31
N VAL A 195 -21.22 -7.54 -0.71
CA VAL A 195 -19.91 -6.88 -0.64
C VAL A 195 -20.00 -5.58 -1.43
N ASP A 196 -19.33 -4.52 -0.97
CA ASP A 196 -19.36 -3.20 -1.60
C ASP A 196 -18.07 -2.91 -2.38
N LEU A 197 -16.93 -3.42 -1.90
CA LEU A 197 -15.62 -3.37 -2.57
C LEU A 197 -14.94 -4.75 -2.45
N LEU A 198 -14.53 -5.31 -3.59
CA LEU A 198 -13.72 -6.52 -3.67
C LEU A 198 -12.29 -6.17 -4.11
N CYS A 199 -11.28 -6.55 -3.32
CA CYS A 199 -9.88 -6.37 -3.66
C CYS A 199 -9.24 -7.71 -4.05
N LEU A 200 -8.37 -7.68 -5.06
CA LEU A 200 -7.58 -8.81 -5.55
C LEU A 200 -6.08 -8.40 -5.62
N PRO A 201 -5.12 -9.35 -5.53
CA PRO A 201 -3.69 -9.02 -5.37
C PRO A 201 -3.03 -8.25 -6.52
N GLU A 202 -1.78 -7.86 -6.29
CA GLU A 202 -0.86 -7.44 -7.36
C GLU A 202 -0.72 -8.56 -8.40
N MET A 203 -0.77 -8.20 -9.69
CA MET A 203 -0.62 -9.13 -10.83
C MET A 203 -1.49 -10.40 -10.70
N THR A 204 -2.75 -10.21 -10.25
CA THR A 204 -3.71 -11.24 -9.80
C THR A 204 -3.76 -12.46 -10.72
N PHE A 205 -3.94 -12.25 -12.03
CA PHE A 205 -4.23 -13.34 -12.95
C PHE A 205 -3.00 -13.90 -13.67
N THR A 206 -1.84 -13.25 -13.59
CA THR A 206 -0.63 -13.64 -14.36
C THR A 206 0.46 -14.28 -13.51
N GLY A 207 0.39 -14.17 -12.18
CA GLY A 207 1.56 -14.34 -11.32
C GLY A 207 2.47 -13.10 -11.39
N TYR A 208 3.54 -13.09 -10.61
CA TYR A 208 4.34 -11.87 -10.35
C TYR A 208 5.76 -11.93 -10.91
N ILE A 209 6.42 -13.07 -10.81
CA ILE A 209 7.89 -13.18 -10.97
C ILE A 209 8.25 -13.43 -12.44
N PHE A 210 8.35 -12.35 -13.21
CA PHE A 210 8.80 -12.35 -14.60
C PHE A 210 10.26 -11.89 -14.70
N PRO A 211 11.23 -12.79 -14.96
CA PRO A 211 12.65 -12.45 -14.90
C PRO A 211 13.14 -11.54 -16.03
N THR A 212 12.41 -11.45 -17.15
CA THR A 212 12.78 -10.62 -18.31
C THR A 212 11.56 -10.02 -19.03
N ALA A 213 11.80 -8.97 -19.82
CA ALA A 213 10.81 -8.37 -20.71
C ALA A 213 10.12 -9.39 -21.64
N GLU A 214 10.87 -10.33 -22.22
CA GLU A 214 10.34 -11.37 -23.10
C GLU A 214 9.41 -12.33 -22.36
N SER A 215 9.64 -12.57 -21.07
CA SER A 215 8.81 -13.48 -20.26
C SER A 215 7.43 -12.89 -19.91
N ILE A 216 7.32 -11.57 -19.67
CA ILE A 216 6.02 -10.91 -19.43
C ILE A 216 5.27 -10.60 -20.73
N THR A 217 5.98 -10.35 -21.84
CA THR A 217 5.39 -9.89 -23.12
C THR A 217 4.15 -10.68 -23.58
N PRO A 218 4.08 -12.03 -23.51
CA PRO A 218 2.89 -12.79 -23.90
C PRO A 218 1.63 -12.54 -23.06
N PHE A 219 1.79 -11.96 -21.87
CA PHE A 219 0.73 -11.75 -20.88
C PHE A 219 0.31 -10.28 -20.74
N VAL A 220 0.92 -9.37 -21.50
CA VAL A 220 0.59 -7.93 -21.49
C VAL A 220 -0.80 -7.71 -22.06
N GLU A 221 -1.69 -7.12 -21.24
CA GLU A 221 -3.10 -7.02 -21.56
C GLU A 221 -3.47 -5.64 -22.13
N TYR A 222 -3.75 -5.61 -23.43
CA TYR A 222 -4.14 -4.39 -24.14
C TYR A 222 -5.63 -4.03 -23.87
N PRO A 223 -6.03 -2.74 -23.94
CA PRO A 223 -7.39 -2.30 -23.61
C PRO A 223 -8.53 -3.00 -24.37
N ASP A 224 -8.27 -3.44 -25.60
CA ASP A 224 -9.19 -4.19 -26.47
C ASP A 224 -9.21 -5.70 -26.21
N LYS A 225 -8.16 -6.23 -25.57
CA LYS A 225 -7.97 -7.66 -25.30
C LYS A 225 -7.31 -7.87 -23.92
N SER A 226 -8.10 -7.67 -22.87
CA SER A 226 -7.67 -7.80 -21.47
C SER A 226 -8.57 -8.77 -20.69
N PRO A 227 -8.14 -10.03 -20.49
CA PRO A 227 -8.80 -10.99 -19.61
C PRO A 227 -9.04 -10.46 -18.18
N SER A 228 -8.11 -9.70 -17.61
CA SER A 228 -8.23 -9.07 -16.29
C SER A 228 -9.36 -8.04 -16.25
N ARG A 229 -9.40 -7.11 -17.22
CA ARG A 229 -10.49 -6.12 -17.33
C ARG A 229 -11.84 -6.79 -17.55
N GLN A 230 -11.92 -7.79 -18.45
CA GLN A 230 -13.16 -8.53 -18.70
C GLN A 230 -13.64 -9.27 -17.44
N ALA A 231 -12.78 -10.07 -16.80
CA ALA A 231 -13.14 -10.85 -15.62
C ALA A 231 -13.59 -9.95 -14.46
N CYS A 232 -12.94 -8.81 -14.24
CA CYS A 232 -13.34 -7.87 -13.19
C CYS A 232 -14.62 -7.10 -13.53
N ALA A 233 -14.91 -6.79 -14.81
CA ALA A 233 -16.21 -6.27 -15.23
C ALA A 233 -17.34 -7.29 -15.00
N GLU A 234 -17.15 -8.55 -15.37
CA GLU A 234 -18.10 -9.64 -15.09
C GLU A 234 -18.36 -9.79 -13.57
N ILE A 235 -17.30 -9.75 -12.76
CA ILE A 235 -17.39 -9.88 -11.30
C ILE A 235 -18.13 -8.69 -10.68
N ALA A 236 -17.77 -7.45 -11.06
CA ALA A 236 -18.40 -6.24 -10.56
C ALA A 236 -19.89 -6.18 -10.93
N GLN A 237 -20.22 -6.52 -12.18
CA GLN A 237 -21.61 -6.60 -12.66
C GLN A 237 -22.40 -7.72 -11.98
N ARG A 238 -21.78 -8.86 -11.64
CA ARG A 238 -22.44 -9.95 -10.90
C ARG A 238 -22.72 -9.54 -9.45
N LEU A 239 -21.70 -9.08 -8.74
CA LEU A 239 -21.76 -8.79 -7.30
C LEU A 239 -22.35 -7.42 -6.95
N LYS A 240 -22.52 -6.53 -7.94
CA LYS A 240 -22.92 -5.13 -7.75
C LYS A 240 -21.99 -4.36 -6.80
N CYS A 241 -20.70 -4.69 -6.85
CA CYS A 241 -19.65 -4.12 -6.03
C CYS A 241 -18.58 -3.43 -6.89
N TYR A 242 -17.73 -2.60 -6.26
CA TYR A 242 -16.46 -2.19 -6.85
C TYR A 242 -15.48 -3.36 -6.86
N VAL A 243 -14.56 -3.39 -7.83
CA VAL A 243 -13.50 -4.40 -7.92
C VAL A 243 -12.16 -3.72 -8.18
N ALA A 244 -11.19 -3.91 -7.27
CA ALA A 244 -9.82 -3.43 -7.40
C ALA A 244 -8.87 -4.60 -7.69
N VAL A 245 -8.08 -4.52 -8.76
CA VAL A 245 -7.24 -5.63 -9.25
C VAL A 245 -5.92 -5.13 -9.84
N GLY A 246 -4.82 -5.86 -9.62
CA GLY A 246 -3.54 -5.64 -10.30
C GLY A 246 -3.33 -6.58 -11.50
N TYR A 247 -2.78 -6.07 -12.61
CA TYR A 247 -2.50 -6.81 -13.85
C TYR A 247 -1.41 -6.13 -14.71
N PRO A 248 -0.77 -6.83 -15.66
CA PRO A 248 0.21 -6.21 -16.57
C PRO A 248 -0.49 -5.49 -17.73
N ALA A 249 -0.31 -4.17 -17.80
CA ALA A 249 -0.80 -3.34 -18.91
C ALA A 249 0.33 -2.95 -19.86
N PRO A 250 0.06 -2.58 -21.13
CA PRO A 250 1.09 -2.02 -22.00
C PRO A 250 1.66 -0.70 -21.46
N SER A 251 2.93 -0.45 -21.78
CA SER A 251 3.61 0.81 -21.46
C SER A 251 2.96 2.02 -22.11
N LEU A 252 2.96 3.13 -21.38
CA LEU A 252 2.40 4.41 -21.82
C LEU A 252 3.34 5.09 -22.80
N THR A 253 2.76 5.76 -23.79
CA THR A 253 3.46 6.74 -24.60
C THR A 253 3.93 7.94 -23.75
N PRO A 254 4.87 8.77 -24.26
CA PRO A 254 5.25 10.02 -23.62
C PRO A 254 4.13 11.06 -23.47
N GLN A 255 2.97 10.87 -24.13
CA GLN A 255 1.78 11.69 -23.92
C GLN A 255 0.95 11.17 -22.74
N GLU A 256 0.52 9.91 -22.77
CA GLU A 256 -0.31 9.31 -21.70
C GLU A 256 0.43 9.32 -20.34
N SER A 257 1.77 9.23 -20.36
CA SER A 257 2.60 9.40 -19.16
C SER A 257 2.45 10.78 -18.51
N LYS A 258 2.30 11.85 -19.31
CA LYS A 258 2.06 13.21 -18.81
C LYS A 258 0.63 13.39 -18.33
N GLU A 259 -0.32 12.74 -19.00
CA GLU A 259 -1.73 12.76 -18.59
C GLU A 259 -1.95 12.03 -17.25
N GLN A 260 -1.23 10.93 -16.99
CA GLN A 260 -1.22 10.27 -15.66
C GLN A 260 -0.52 11.08 -14.55
N ALA A 261 0.40 12.00 -14.87
CA ALA A 261 1.12 12.79 -13.86
C ALA A 261 0.26 13.87 -13.17
N GLY A 262 -0.85 14.27 -13.80
CA GLY A 262 -1.73 15.34 -13.30
C GLY A 262 -1.09 16.74 -13.37
N THR A 263 -1.81 17.74 -12.87
CA THR A 263 -1.39 19.16 -12.87
C THR A 263 -0.39 19.52 -11.77
N ASP A 264 -0.23 18.64 -10.80
CA ASP A 264 0.41 18.96 -9.51
C ASP A 264 1.81 18.32 -9.36
N ALA A 265 2.28 17.61 -10.38
CA ALA A 265 3.62 17.03 -10.41
C ALA A 265 4.67 18.15 -10.54
N SER A 266 5.21 18.60 -9.41
CA SER A 266 6.45 19.37 -9.39
C SER A 266 7.58 18.48 -9.93
N ASP A 267 8.22 18.88 -11.02
CA ASP A 267 9.32 18.13 -11.66
C ASP A 267 10.35 17.62 -10.63
N PRO A 268 10.50 16.30 -10.43
CA PRO A 268 11.62 15.73 -9.71
C PRO A 268 12.89 16.05 -10.49
N ALA A 269 13.80 16.82 -9.90
CA ALA A 269 14.87 17.47 -10.63
C ALA A 269 15.84 16.48 -11.32
N GLY A 270 15.82 16.46 -12.66
CA GLY A 270 16.84 15.84 -13.50
C GLY A 270 16.28 14.93 -14.60
N GLU A 271 16.89 14.97 -15.78
CA GLU A 271 16.58 14.10 -16.93
C GLU A 271 17.08 12.66 -16.71
N THR A 272 16.57 11.97 -15.68
CA THR A 272 16.73 10.52 -15.59
C THR A 272 15.88 9.87 -16.67
N LYS A 273 16.53 9.07 -17.54
CA LYS A 273 15.80 8.20 -18.47
C LYS A 273 14.94 7.23 -17.66
N LYS A 274 13.62 7.45 -17.61
CA LYS A 274 12.68 6.45 -17.10
C LYS A 274 12.86 5.16 -17.90
N SER A 275 12.79 4.01 -17.23
CA SER A 275 12.99 2.72 -17.88
C SER A 275 11.95 2.53 -19.00
N GLU A 276 12.44 2.24 -20.20
CA GLU A 276 11.64 1.82 -21.35
C GLU A 276 11.20 0.36 -21.16
N GLY A 277 10.48 0.10 -20.07
CA GLY A 277 9.86 -1.20 -19.81
C GLY A 277 8.84 -1.52 -20.90
N VAL A 278 8.68 -2.81 -21.19
CA VAL A 278 7.74 -3.30 -22.23
C VAL A 278 6.29 -3.34 -21.73
N ALA A 279 6.09 -3.30 -20.41
CA ALA A 279 4.79 -3.28 -19.78
C ALA A 279 4.81 -2.43 -18.49
N ARG A 280 3.66 -2.34 -17.83
CA ARG A 280 3.44 -1.70 -16.53
C ARG A 280 2.91 -2.71 -15.53
N ASN A 281 3.45 -2.69 -14.32
CA ASN A 281 2.75 -3.23 -13.16
C ASN A 281 1.64 -2.23 -12.79
N ASN A 282 0.39 -2.60 -13.10
CA ASN A 282 -0.74 -1.68 -13.18
C ASN A 282 -1.91 -2.21 -12.33
N ALA A 283 -2.78 -1.31 -11.87
CA ALA A 283 -4.02 -1.68 -11.21
C ALA A 283 -5.18 -0.80 -11.65
N ILE A 284 -6.40 -1.34 -11.56
CA ILE A 284 -7.63 -0.64 -11.94
C ILE A 284 -8.69 -0.81 -10.86
N VAL A 285 -9.63 0.15 -10.83
CA VAL A 285 -10.89 0.02 -10.10
C VAL A 285 -12.05 0.02 -11.08
N VAL A 286 -12.81 -1.07 -11.05
CA VAL A 286 -14.04 -1.28 -11.83
C VAL A 286 -15.24 -1.00 -10.93
N ASP A 287 -16.29 -0.37 -11.46
CA ASP A 287 -17.53 -0.04 -10.76
C ASP A 287 -18.63 -1.13 -10.89
N PRO A 288 -19.73 -1.07 -10.11
CA PRO A 288 -20.86 -2.00 -10.20
C PRO A 288 -21.55 -2.13 -11.56
N SER A 289 -21.26 -1.24 -12.53
CA SER A 289 -21.73 -1.31 -13.92
C SER A 289 -20.74 -2.00 -14.86
N GLY A 290 -19.53 -2.32 -14.39
CA GLY A 290 -18.45 -2.93 -15.16
C GLY A 290 -17.52 -1.90 -15.83
N GLN A 291 -17.62 -0.62 -15.49
CA GLN A 291 -16.78 0.44 -16.07
C GLN A 291 -15.53 0.68 -15.23
N ILE A 292 -14.40 0.91 -15.90
CA ILE A 292 -13.14 1.29 -15.23
C ILE A 292 -13.24 2.78 -14.85
N ILE A 293 -13.22 3.06 -13.55
CA ILE A 293 -13.31 4.43 -13.01
C ILE A 293 -11.97 4.99 -12.54
N HIS A 294 -10.95 4.13 -12.40
CA HIS A 294 -9.59 4.53 -12.05
C HIS A 294 -8.57 3.52 -12.62
N GLU A 295 -7.41 4.00 -13.04
CA GLU A 295 -6.23 3.20 -13.40
C GLU A 295 -4.99 3.83 -12.76
N TYR A 296 -4.11 2.99 -12.21
CA TYR A 296 -2.93 3.40 -11.46
C TYR A 296 -1.71 2.53 -11.82
N THR A 297 -0.61 3.18 -12.21
CA THR A 297 0.67 2.52 -12.46
C THR A 297 1.54 2.55 -11.20
N LYS A 298 2.03 1.38 -10.75
CA LYS A 298 2.98 1.25 -9.62
C LYS A 298 4.13 2.24 -9.77
N THR A 299 4.42 3.04 -8.76
CA THR A 299 5.43 4.10 -8.83
C THR A 299 6.79 3.58 -8.36
N ASN A 300 6.86 2.95 -7.19
CA ASN A 300 8.12 2.46 -6.63
C ASN A 300 8.33 0.97 -7.01
N MET A 301 9.33 0.70 -7.85
CA MET A 301 9.65 -0.63 -8.35
C MET A 301 10.34 -1.52 -7.30
N PHE A 302 9.97 -2.80 -7.24
CA PHE A 302 10.76 -3.84 -6.59
C PHE A 302 11.72 -4.46 -7.62
N GLU A 303 12.74 -5.20 -7.16
CA GLU A 303 13.78 -5.78 -8.04
C GLU A 303 13.21 -6.72 -9.12
N THR A 304 12.07 -7.36 -8.84
CA THR A 304 11.32 -8.20 -9.80
C THR A 304 10.59 -7.42 -10.89
N ASP A 305 10.28 -6.13 -10.68
CA ASP A 305 9.65 -5.27 -11.69
C ASP A 305 10.70 -4.70 -12.67
N LEU A 306 11.91 -4.40 -12.17
CA LEU A 306 12.97 -3.69 -12.92
C LEU A 306 13.33 -4.26 -14.31
N PRO A 307 13.32 -5.59 -14.58
CA PRO A 307 13.69 -6.13 -15.90
C PRO A 307 12.68 -5.86 -17.02
N TRP A 308 11.47 -5.35 -16.70
CA TRP A 308 10.38 -5.27 -17.66
C TRP A 308 9.40 -4.11 -17.46
N ALA A 309 9.32 -3.51 -16.27
CA ALA A 309 8.30 -2.53 -15.93
C ALA A 309 8.72 -1.07 -16.21
N GLN A 310 7.78 -0.32 -16.78
CA GLN A 310 7.79 1.14 -16.81
C GLN A 310 7.13 1.65 -15.51
N PRO A 311 7.81 2.50 -14.70
CA PRO A 311 7.26 3.04 -13.46
C PRO A 311 6.21 4.13 -13.72
N GLY A 312 5.31 4.28 -12.76
CA GLY A 312 4.29 5.33 -12.72
C GLY A 312 4.86 6.74 -12.50
N ASN A 313 3.96 7.71 -12.43
CA ASN A 313 4.30 9.14 -12.37
C ASN A 313 4.01 9.78 -11.00
N GLY A 314 3.77 8.96 -9.96
CA GLY A 314 3.36 9.39 -8.62
C GLY A 314 2.02 8.77 -8.20
N PHE A 315 1.67 8.91 -6.93
CA PHE A 315 0.39 8.43 -6.39
C PHE A 315 -0.80 9.26 -6.89
N THR A 316 -1.97 8.63 -7.01
CA THR A 316 -3.21 9.27 -7.51
C THR A 316 -4.41 9.00 -6.60
N THR A 317 -5.27 10.01 -6.44
CA THR A 317 -6.55 9.89 -5.72
C THR A 317 -7.77 9.96 -6.65
N PHE A 318 -8.83 9.25 -6.29
CA PHE A 318 -10.13 9.30 -6.96
C PHE A 318 -11.28 9.30 -5.93
N THR A 319 -12.53 9.41 -6.40
CA THR A 319 -13.73 9.28 -5.57
C THR A 319 -14.76 8.39 -6.27
N THR A 320 -15.76 7.92 -5.55
CA THR A 320 -16.84 7.07 -6.09
C THR A 320 -18.23 7.61 -5.74
N SER A 321 -19.29 6.97 -6.25
CA SER A 321 -20.65 7.21 -5.78
C SER A 321 -20.90 6.62 -4.38
N LEU A 322 -20.19 5.56 -4.00
CA LEU A 322 -20.22 4.94 -2.67
C LEU A 322 -19.49 5.82 -1.63
N LYS A 323 -20.26 6.62 -0.89
CA LYS A 323 -19.71 7.67 -0.01
C LYS A 323 -18.92 7.15 1.20
N THR A 324 -19.16 5.93 1.63
CA THR A 324 -18.42 5.28 2.73
C THR A 324 -16.95 4.95 2.39
N LEU A 325 -16.55 5.00 1.11
CA LEU A 325 -15.15 4.96 0.70
C LEU A 325 -14.41 6.30 0.85
N GLY A 326 -15.14 7.42 0.85
CA GLY A 326 -14.58 8.77 0.86
C GLY A 326 -13.69 9.07 -0.36
N THR A 327 -12.60 9.81 -0.11
CA THR A 327 -11.47 9.93 -1.05
C THR A 327 -10.65 8.65 -1.02
N VAL A 328 -10.38 8.06 -2.19
CA VAL A 328 -9.66 6.79 -2.30
C VAL A 328 -8.30 7.00 -2.95
N SER A 329 -7.27 6.30 -2.46
CA SER A 329 -5.98 6.14 -3.14
C SER A 329 -5.75 4.67 -3.43
N LEU A 330 -5.19 4.36 -4.60
CA LEU A 330 -4.75 3.02 -4.99
C LEU A 330 -3.21 3.00 -5.03
N ALA A 331 -2.61 1.94 -4.53
CA ALA A 331 -1.17 1.72 -4.49
C ALA A 331 -0.85 0.23 -4.65
N ILE A 332 0.37 -0.10 -5.08
CA ILE A 332 0.80 -1.47 -5.37
C ILE A 332 2.08 -1.78 -4.60
N CYS A 333 1.94 -2.61 -3.55
CA CYS A 333 3.04 -3.28 -2.85
C CYS A 333 4.21 -2.36 -2.45
N MET A 334 5.29 -2.36 -3.22
CA MET A 334 6.52 -1.60 -3.01
C MET A 334 6.33 -0.07 -3.02
N ASP A 335 5.18 0.45 -3.49
CA ASP A 335 4.73 1.84 -3.28
C ASP A 335 4.68 2.26 -1.79
N LEU A 336 4.60 1.29 -0.88
CA LEU A 336 4.67 1.50 0.56
C LEU A 336 6.10 1.80 1.06
N ASN A 337 7.12 1.36 0.31
CA ASN A 337 8.54 1.56 0.56
C ASN A 337 9.02 2.84 -0.15
N PRO A 338 10.15 3.44 0.27
CA PRO A 338 10.53 4.77 -0.20
C PRO A 338 11.25 4.68 -1.55
N HIS A 339 11.11 5.68 -2.41
CA HIS A 339 11.81 5.68 -3.70
C HIS A 339 13.34 5.82 -3.50
N PRO A 340 14.18 4.92 -4.05
CA PRO A 340 15.63 5.05 -3.96
C PRO A 340 16.13 6.42 -4.48
N PRO A 341 17.14 7.05 -3.84
CA PRO A 341 18.03 6.52 -2.82
C PRO A 341 17.54 6.71 -1.37
N ASN A 342 16.27 7.07 -1.14
CA ASN A 342 15.76 7.31 0.21
C ASN A 342 15.85 6.02 1.07
N VAL A 343 16.38 6.16 2.29
CA VAL A 343 16.46 5.07 3.29
C VAL A 343 15.47 5.38 4.41
N TRP A 344 14.64 4.40 4.76
CA TRP A 344 13.61 4.59 5.79
C TRP A 344 14.11 4.30 7.20
N SER A 345 13.78 5.20 8.14
CA SER A 345 13.83 4.93 9.58
C SER A 345 12.43 5.04 10.20
N SER A 346 12.11 4.16 11.15
CA SER A 346 10.83 4.19 11.89
C SER A 346 10.71 5.39 12.85
N ALA A 347 11.76 6.21 12.95
CA ALA A 347 11.76 7.48 13.67
C ALA A 347 11.42 8.66 12.74
N GLU A 348 12.10 8.77 11.59
CA GLU A 348 12.15 9.98 10.76
C GLU A 348 11.42 9.84 9.42
N GLY A 349 11.21 8.62 8.92
CA GLY A 349 10.63 8.36 7.60
C GLY A 349 11.71 8.16 6.53
N PRO A 350 11.48 8.57 5.27
CA PRO A 350 10.26 9.23 4.76
C PRO A 350 9.07 8.26 4.66
N TYR A 351 7.85 8.79 4.73
CA TYR A 351 6.60 8.00 4.71
C TYR A 351 5.75 8.31 3.46
N GLU A 352 6.41 8.55 2.33
CA GLU A 352 5.90 9.00 1.01
C GLU A 352 4.40 8.73 0.76
N LEU A 353 3.95 7.46 0.75
CA LEU A 353 2.55 7.10 0.51
C LEU A 353 1.56 7.53 1.63
N ALA A 354 1.98 7.47 2.90
CA ALA A 354 1.18 7.92 4.03
C ALA A 354 1.11 9.44 4.12
N ASP A 355 2.23 10.12 3.84
CA ASP A 355 2.30 11.58 3.81
C ASP A 355 1.41 12.12 2.68
N TYR A 356 1.49 11.53 1.48
CA TYR A 356 0.56 11.78 0.36
C TYR A 356 -0.91 11.58 0.75
N CYS A 357 -1.22 10.50 1.48
CA CYS A 357 -2.60 10.23 1.94
C CYS A 357 -3.12 11.29 2.94
N ILE A 358 -2.24 11.91 3.73
CA ILE A 358 -2.60 13.05 4.58
C ILE A 358 -2.85 14.29 3.72
N GLU A 359 -1.89 14.65 2.86
CA GLU A 359 -1.95 15.84 1.98
C GLU A 359 -3.18 15.85 1.06
N ARG A 360 -3.48 14.71 0.42
CA ARG A 360 -4.61 14.55 -0.50
C ARG A 360 -5.93 14.17 0.18
N ASN A 361 -5.97 14.23 1.51
CA ASN A 361 -7.15 13.96 2.33
C ASN A 361 -7.82 12.60 2.03
N VAL A 362 -6.99 11.57 1.83
CA VAL A 362 -7.43 10.19 1.59
C VAL A 362 -8.16 9.66 2.84
N GLN A 363 -9.20 8.86 2.63
CA GLN A 363 -9.98 8.20 3.67
C GLN A 363 -9.87 6.68 3.53
N THR A 364 -9.87 6.15 2.30
CA THR A 364 -9.57 4.73 2.03
C THR A 364 -8.30 4.60 1.19
N LEU A 365 -7.29 3.90 1.71
CA LEU A 365 -6.09 3.52 0.97
C LEU A 365 -6.14 2.03 0.65
N ILE A 366 -6.02 1.67 -0.62
CA ILE A 366 -6.02 0.29 -1.11
C ILE A 366 -4.60 -0.06 -1.56
N LEU A 367 -3.99 -1.07 -0.93
CA LEU A 367 -2.74 -1.70 -1.35
C LEU A 367 -3.03 -3.07 -1.94
N LEU A 368 -2.64 -3.28 -3.19
CA LEU A 368 -2.64 -4.60 -3.82
C LEU A 368 -1.20 -5.13 -3.82
N CYS A 369 -0.99 -6.38 -3.36
CA CYS A 369 0.35 -6.85 -3.00
C CYS A 369 0.70 -8.25 -3.54
N ALA A 370 1.96 -8.40 -3.94
CA ALA A 370 2.70 -9.66 -4.05
C ALA A 370 3.89 -9.62 -3.08
N TRP A 371 3.59 -9.35 -1.80
CA TRP A 371 4.57 -9.11 -0.76
C TRP A 371 5.15 -10.43 -0.22
N LEU A 372 6.48 -10.51 -0.20
CA LEU A 372 7.24 -11.69 0.21
C LEU A 372 7.07 -12.04 1.70
N ASP A 373 7.11 -13.32 2.02
CA ASP A 373 7.12 -13.82 3.40
C ASP A 373 8.38 -13.32 4.13
N SER A 374 8.23 -12.86 5.39
CA SER A 374 9.35 -12.30 6.15
C SER A 374 10.47 -13.30 6.47
N GLY A 375 10.19 -14.61 6.42
CA GLY A 375 11.10 -15.67 6.87
C GLY A 375 11.43 -15.62 8.37
N ALA A 376 10.80 -14.71 9.14
CA ALA A 376 11.19 -14.37 10.50
C ALA A 376 10.02 -14.45 11.51
N SER A 377 8.77 -14.50 11.03
CA SER A 377 7.65 -15.06 11.81
C SER A 377 7.74 -16.60 11.79
N PRO A 378 7.72 -17.31 12.93
CA PRO A 378 7.78 -18.78 12.99
C PRO A 378 6.73 -19.47 12.11
N GLU A 379 7.05 -20.64 11.55
CA GLU A 379 6.19 -21.32 10.56
C GLU A 379 4.82 -21.75 11.12
N ASP A 380 4.70 -21.92 12.45
CA ASP A 380 3.46 -22.22 13.15
C ASP A 380 2.56 -21.00 13.42
N THR A 381 2.98 -19.78 13.06
CA THR A 381 2.11 -18.60 13.17
C THR A 381 1.05 -18.59 12.07
N GLN A 382 -0.22 -18.43 12.47
CA GLN A 382 -1.36 -18.38 11.56
C GLN A 382 -1.19 -17.34 10.44
N PHE A 383 -0.55 -16.20 10.74
CA PHE A 383 -0.24 -15.09 9.84
C PHE A 383 1.19 -14.58 10.07
N ASP A 384 1.75 -13.82 9.11
CA ASP A 384 3.07 -13.22 9.21
C ASP A 384 3.01 -11.90 10.00
N ALA A 385 3.17 -12.01 11.31
CA ALA A 385 3.09 -10.88 12.24
C ALA A 385 4.17 -9.81 11.99
N GLN A 386 5.35 -10.19 11.49
CA GLN A 386 6.40 -9.22 11.14
C GLN A 386 6.02 -8.38 9.92
N THR A 387 5.51 -8.99 8.86
CA THR A 387 5.04 -8.28 7.66
C THR A 387 3.90 -7.30 7.98
N ILE A 388 2.92 -7.71 8.81
CA ILE A 388 1.83 -6.80 9.25
C ILE A 388 2.38 -5.66 10.12
N SER A 389 3.30 -5.95 11.04
CA SER A 389 3.95 -4.94 11.88
C SER A 389 4.76 -3.94 11.05
N TYR A 390 5.40 -4.42 9.97
CA TYR A 390 6.09 -3.58 9.00
C TYR A 390 5.09 -2.67 8.27
N TRP A 391 4.00 -3.20 7.71
CA TRP A 391 2.97 -2.40 7.05
C TRP A 391 2.38 -1.31 7.96
N ILE A 392 2.09 -1.64 9.22
CA ILE A 392 1.63 -0.66 10.22
C ILE A 392 2.70 0.41 10.47
N ALA A 393 3.97 0.04 10.60
CA ALA A 393 5.07 0.99 10.81
C ALA A 393 5.32 1.89 9.58
N ARG A 394 5.18 1.36 8.36
CA ARG A 394 5.26 2.13 7.10
C ARG A 394 4.15 3.18 6.95
N LEU A 395 3.04 3.02 7.66
CA LEU A 395 1.89 3.93 7.64
C LEU A 395 1.75 4.77 8.93
N ARG A 396 2.81 4.83 9.75
CA ARG A 396 2.82 5.53 11.06
C ARG A 396 2.15 6.92 11.06
N PRO A 397 2.32 7.82 10.06
CA PRO A 397 1.65 9.13 10.06
C PRO A 397 0.12 9.06 10.11
N LEU A 398 -0.50 8.08 9.44
CA LEU A 398 -1.96 7.92 9.40
C LEU A 398 -2.54 7.62 10.79
N TRP A 399 -1.76 6.89 11.61
CA TRP A 399 -2.16 6.51 12.97
C TRP A 399 -1.81 7.59 13.99
N HIS A 400 -0.69 8.30 13.79
CA HIS A 400 -0.11 9.19 14.80
C HIS A 400 -1.06 10.32 15.23
N LEU A 401 -1.89 10.82 14.31
CA LEU A 401 -2.88 11.87 14.58
C LEU A 401 -4.02 11.44 15.53
N GLY A 402 -4.17 10.14 15.83
CA GLY A 402 -5.19 9.65 16.77
C GLY A 402 -6.62 9.99 16.35
N SER A 403 -6.96 9.70 15.10
CA SER A 403 -8.30 9.91 14.51
C SER A 403 -8.86 8.59 13.96
N ASP A 404 -10.16 8.50 13.79
CA ASP A 404 -10.91 7.39 13.15
C ASP A 404 -10.94 7.47 11.61
N LYS A 405 -10.45 8.56 11.01
CA LYS A 405 -10.53 8.89 9.57
C LYS A 405 -10.13 7.76 8.60
N TYR A 406 -8.99 7.11 8.82
CA TYR A 406 -8.30 6.32 7.80
C TYR A 406 -8.65 4.83 7.84
N THR A 407 -9.11 4.31 6.71
CA THR A 407 -9.21 2.87 6.40
C THR A 407 -8.07 2.50 5.46
N VAL A 408 -7.36 1.41 5.76
CA VAL A 408 -6.33 0.84 4.87
C VAL A 408 -6.62 -0.63 4.63
N ILE A 409 -6.69 -1.00 3.35
CA ILE A 409 -7.04 -2.35 2.88
C ILE A 409 -5.81 -2.90 2.18
N ILE A 410 -5.24 -4.00 2.69
CA ILE A 410 -4.03 -4.62 2.13
C ILE A 410 -4.40 -6.03 1.64
N CYS A 411 -4.49 -6.20 0.32
CA CYS A 411 -4.85 -7.46 -0.31
C CYS A 411 -3.59 -8.09 -0.94
N ASN A 412 -3.04 -9.10 -0.28
CA ASN A 412 -1.81 -9.77 -0.67
C ASN A 412 -2.11 -11.16 -1.26
N ARG A 413 -1.26 -11.65 -2.18
CA ARG A 413 -1.30 -13.07 -2.56
C ARG A 413 -0.68 -13.96 -1.49
N THR A 414 -0.96 -15.25 -1.59
CA THR A 414 -0.23 -16.31 -0.89
C THR A 414 0.55 -17.17 -1.90
N GLY A 415 1.14 -18.27 -1.43
CA GLY A 415 1.79 -19.30 -2.21
C GLY A 415 3.29 -19.12 -2.39
N THR A 416 3.82 -19.87 -3.36
CA THR A 416 5.24 -19.91 -3.71
C THR A 416 5.39 -19.94 -5.22
N GLU A 417 6.20 -19.04 -5.76
CA GLU A 417 6.42 -18.87 -7.19
C GLU A 417 7.92 -18.74 -7.46
N ARG A 418 8.46 -19.52 -8.42
CA ARG A 418 9.85 -19.43 -8.91
C ARG A 418 10.96 -19.40 -7.81
N GLY A 419 10.66 -19.92 -6.61
CA GLY A 419 11.57 -20.00 -5.46
C GLY A 419 11.23 -19.05 -4.31
N SER A 420 10.38 -18.04 -4.53
CA SER A 420 9.98 -17.04 -3.54
C SER A 420 8.62 -17.39 -2.91
N LYS A 421 8.51 -17.28 -1.58
CA LYS A 421 7.26 -17.45 -0.82
C LYS A 421 6.61 -16.08 -0.55
N PHE A 422 5.29 -15.98 -0.65
CA PHE A 422 4.52 -14.77 -0.34
C PHE A 422 3.86 -14.87 1.05
N ALA A 423 3.75 -13.73 1.74
CA ALA A 423 3.34 -13.68 3.14
C ALA A 423 1.87 -14.05 3.40
N GLY A 424 0.99 -14.05 2.38
CA GLY A 424 -0.45 -14.04 2.57
C GLY A 424 -0.84 -12.88 3.48
N SER A 425 -1.50 -13.19 4.61
CA SER A 425 -1.66 -12.23 5.71
C SER A 425 -2.47 -10.97 5.37
N SER A 426 -3.31 -11.02 4.32
CA SER A 426 -4.16 -9.92 3.88
C SER A 426 -4.99 -9.35 5.04
N THR A 427 -5.07 -8.03 5.14
CA THR A 427 -5.52 -7.34 6.35
C THR A 427 -6.32 -6.08 6.04
N VAL A 428 -7.21 -5.71 6.96
CA VAL A 428 -7.88 -4.40 6.98
C VAL A 428 -7.52 -3.71 8.28
N LEU A 429 -7.04 -2.47 8.18
CA LEU A 429 -6.63 -1.60 9.26
C LEU A 429 -7.58 -0.38 9.30
N ARG A 430 -7.98 0.05 10.49
CA ARG A 430 -8.76 1.28 10.71
C ARG A 430 -8.03 2.13 11.74
N SER A 431 -7.79 3.41 11.47
CA SER A 431 -7.22 4.31 12.47
C SER A 431 -8.20 4.49 13.64
N GLN A 432 -7.73 4.98 14.79
CA GLN A 432 -8.54 5.07 16.01
C GLN A 432 -8.39 6.43 16.69
N THR A 433 -9.53 7.00 17.07
CA THR A 433 -9.59 8.19 17.93
C THR A 433 -8.85 7.93 19.25
N ASP A 434 -8.03 8.90 19.67
CA ASP A 434 -7.16 8.88 20.85
C ASP A 434 -6.11 7.74 20.91
N LYS A 435 -5.76 7.11 19.76
CA LYS A 435 -4.73 6.04 19.73
C LYS A 435 -3.79 6.14 18.53
N HIS A 436 -2.49 6.13 18.80
CA HIS A 436 -1.43 6.18 17.78
C HIS A 436 -1.16 4.84 17.06
N LEU A 437 -2.11 3.89 17.08
CA LEU A 437 -2.02 2.58 16.43
C LEU A 437 -3.38 2.17 15.85
N PRO A 438 -3.42 1.51 14.67
CA PRO A 438 -4.67 1.11 14.05
C PRO A 438 -5.33 -0.07 14.79
N LYS A 439 -6.65 -0.17 14.66
CA LYS A 439 -7.41 -1.39 14.92
C LYS A 439 -7.24 -2.31 13.72
N ILE A 440 -6.75 -3.51 13.95
CA ILE A 440 -6.77 -4.58 12.94
C ILE A 440 -8.19 -5.15 12.93
N LEU A 441 -8.90 -5.03 11.80
CA LEU A 441 -10.26 -5.55 11.62
C LEU A 441 -10.27 -7.00 11.12
N THR A 442 -9.25 -7.40 10.34
CA THR A 442 -9.02 -8.81 10.00
C THR A 442 -7.57 -9.09 9.68
N VAL A 443 -7.18 -10.37 9.74
CA VAL A 443 -5.93 -10.92 9.19
C VAL A 443 -6.23 -12.30 8.62
N MET A 444 -5.98 -12.51 7.33
CA MET A 444 -6.04 -13.82 6.68
C MET A 444 -4.80 -14.65 7.03
N GLY A 445 -4.85 -15.98 6.88
CA GLY A 445 -3.70 -16.83 7.16
C GLY A 445 -2.52 -16.61 6.19
N ARG A 446 -1.33 -17.14 6.51
CA ARG A 446 -0.18 -17.15 5.57
C ARG A 446 -0.51 -17.91 4.29
N GLU A 447 -1.17 -19.06 4.43
CA GLU A 447 -1.44 -20.03 3.35
C GLU A 447 -2.95 -20.20 3.06
N GLU A 448 -3.77 -19.24 3.49
CA GLU A 448 -5.23 -19.26 3.29
C GLU A 448 -5.61 -18.83 1.87
N GLU A 449 -6.14 -19.76 1.06
CA GLU A 449 -6.83 -19.44 -0.19
C GLU A 449 -8.35 -19.24 0.03
N ALA A 450 -8.80 -18.00 0.16
CA ALA A 450 -10.20 -17.67 0.43
C ALA A 450 -10.60 -16.27 -0.08
N VAL A 451 -11.91 -15.99 -0.05
CA VAL A 451 -12.40 -14.61 0.05
C VAL A 451 -12.84 -14.36 1.49
N ARG A 452 -12.52 -13.19 2.05
CA ARG A 452 -12.99 -12.77 3.37
C ARG A 452 -13.64 -11.40 3.31
N VAL A 453 -14.93 -11.35 3.63
CA VAL A 453 -15.69 -10.09 3.76
C VAL A 453 -15.57 -9.57 5.19
N VAL A 454 -15.41 -8.25 5.33
CA VAL A 454 -15.28 -7.53 6.60
C VAL A 454 -16.19 -6.30 6.58
N ASP A 455 -17.03 -6.17 7.60
CA ASP A 455 -17.86 -4.99 7.83
C ASP A 455 -17.02 -3.89 8.50
N ILE A 456 -16.85 -2.76 7.81
CA ILE A 456 -16.20 -1.56 8.34
C ILE A 456 -17.30 -0.57 8.71
N SER A 457 -17.66 -0.52 10.00
CA SER A 457 -18.48 0.58 10.52
C SER A 457 -17.68 1.88 10.54
N GLU A 458 -18.41 3.00 10.65
CA GLU A 458 -17.85 4.20 11.27
C GLU A 458 -17.38 3.91 12.71
#